data_AF-A0A538CTZ2-F1
#
_entry.id   AF-A0A538CTZ2-F1
#
_cell.length_a   1.000
_cell.length_b   1.000
_cell.length_c   1.000
_cell.angle_alpha   90.00
_cell.angle_beta   90.00
_cell.angle_gamma   90.00
#
_symmetry.space_group_name_H-M   'P 1'
#
loop_
_entity.id
_entity.type
_entity.pdbx_description
1 polymer ?
#
loop_
_entity_poly.entity_id
_entity_poly.type
_entity_poly.pdbx_seq_one_letter_code
_entity_poly.pdbx_strand_id
1 'polypeptide(L)'
;MLEPADDLLHGGPPDDPTWTETWWYPLYAPDAKISAYLYAVVRPVAGLAAGGVIVWDDRTDTLFDALFADYRWAEPFEHTAGRYFRFRSGLSIEIVDPMRESRIRYDNPDNDTSLDVTFHAAADAHSPSKRAKDKGIRGHFDQPGVIQGSLRVGDRVVLVDSPTVRDRSWGSRPDAGKRWWGDRIGYTTGAGVEFAFLAVSHPNSIDRADVFDGFIDRGGTRSPIRRGTRQLYYRVDGRIDRVELALVDDDGHDLHVQGTMQHRCTFQSIPAMMTTVSMVTWSVDGEGRAIGEDQDVWWQHSWRQFARSRALL
;
A
#
# COMPACT_ATOMS: atom_id res chain seq x y z
N MET A 1 7.82 -15.82 14.11
CA MET A 1 8.64 -15.76 12.88
C MET A 1 7.66 -15.83 11.73
N LEU A 2 7.95 -15.20 10.59
CA LEU A 2 7.11 -15.37 9.40
C LEU A 2 7.37 -16.72 8.77
N GLU A 3 6.34 -17.36 8.27
CA GLU A 3 6.40 -18.64 7.55
C GLU A 3 5.78 -18.50 6.17
N PRO A 4 6.20 -19.29 5.16
CA PRO A 4 5.59 -19.28 3.83
C PRO A 4 4.05 -19.34 3.83
N ALA A 5 3.45 -20.04 4.79
CA ALA A 5 2.00 -20.14 4.95
C ALA A 5 1.31 -18.79 5.26
N ASP A 6 2.01 -17.82 5.87
CA ASP A 6 1.47 -16.49 6.19
C ASP A 6 1.10 -15.68 4.93
N ASP A 7 1.67 -16.01 3.77
CA ASP A 7 1.36 -15.36 2.49
C ASP A 7 0.09 -15.92 1.84
N LEU A 8 -0.34 -17.12 2.26
CA LEU A 8 -1.54 -17.76 1.75
C LEU A 8 -2.80 -17.17 2.40
N LEU A 9 -3.95 -17.38 1.76
CA LEU A 9 -5.24 -17.10 2.39
C LEU A 9 -5.51 -18.13 3.47
N HIS A 10 -5.71 -17.66 4.70
CA HIS A 10 -6.13 -18.52 5.80
C HIS A 10 -7.66 -18.60 5.88
N GLY A 11 -8.15 -19.60 6.63
CA GLY A 11 -9.59 -19.72 6.92
C GLY A 11 -10.10 -18.71 7.96
N GLY A 12 -9.20 -18.15 8.77
CA GLY A 12 -9.54 -17.36 9.97
C GLY A 12 -10.17 -18.20 11.10
N PRO A 13 -10.35 -17.62 12.30
CA PRO A 13 -11.10 -18.25 13.37
C PRO A 13 -12.59 -18.38 12.99
N PRO A 14 -13.21 -19.57 13.09
CA PRO A 14 -14.61 -19.77 12.68
C PRO A 14 -15.64 -18.88 13.41
N ASP A 15 -15.28 -18.39 14.60
CA ASP A 15 -16.09 -17.53 15.45
C ASP A 15 -15.81 -16.02 15.27
N ASP A 16 -14.90 -15.65 14.37
CA ASP A 16 -14.59 -14.26 14.03
C ASP A 16 -15.00 -13.90 12.59
N PRO A 17 -16.27 -13.50 12.36
CA PRO A 17 -16.73 -13.07 11.04
C PRO A 17 -16.07 -11.76 10.56
N THR A 18 -15.32 -11.06 11.43
CA THR A 18 -14.59 -9.84 11.09
C THR A 18 -13.14 -10.10 10.69
N TRP A 19 -12.70 -11.37 10.76
CA TRP A 19 -11.38 -11.76 10.28
C TRP A 19 -11.21 -11.33 8.82
N THR A 20 -10.18 -10.52 8.58
CA THR A 20 -9.91 -9.90 7.30
C THR A 20 -8.46 -10.12 6.92
N GLU A 21 -8.23 -10.52 5.69
CA GLU A 21 -6.92 -10.71 5.10
C GLU A 21 -6.77 -9.83 3.87
N THR A 22 -5.61 -9.18 3.74
CA THR A 22 -5.36 -8.22 2.67
C THR A 22 -4.05 -8.47 1.98
N TRP A 23 -4.06 -8.32 0.66
CA TRP A 23 -2.89 -8.31 -0.21
C TRP A 23 -2.91 -7.03 -1.01
N TRP A 24 -1.83 -6.28 -0.94
CA TRP A 24 -1.69 -5.03 -1.66
C TRP A 24 -0.42 -5.04 -2.50
N TYR A 25 -0.59 -4.75 -3.78
CA TYR A 25 0.49 -4.66 -4.76
C TYR A 25 0.43 -3.29 -5.45
N PRO A 26 1.24 -2.32 -5.02
CA PRO A 26 1.32 -1.06 -5.72
C PRO A 26 2.15 -1.21 -6.99
N LEU A 27 1.66 -0.58 -8.05
CA LEU A 27 2.25 -0.60 -9.37
C LEU A 27 2.53 0.83 -9.82
N TYR A 28 3.74 1.06 -10.30
CA TYR A 28 4.17 2.36 -10.81
C TYR A 28 4.74 2.22 -12.22
N ALA A 29 4.37 3.14 -13.10
CA ALA A 29 4.93 3.30 -14.43
C ALA A 29 5.20 4.80 -14.68
N PRO A 30 6.32 5.34 -14.16
CA PRO A 30 6.59 6.78 -14.14
C PRO A 30 6.64 7.42 -15.52
N ASP A 31 7.30 6.77 -16.48
CA ASP A 31 7.42 7.26 -17.86
C ASP A 31 6.05 7.34 -18.54
N ALA A 32 5.15 6.44 -18.16
CA ALA A 32 3.76 6.42 -18.60
C ALA A 32 2.86 7.36 -17.78
N LYS A 33 3.38 7.92 -16.67
CA LYS A 33 2.65 8.68 -15.65
C LYS A 33 1.43 7.92 -15.13
N ILE A 34 1.59 6.63 -14.90
CA ILE A 34 0.51 5.76 -14.42
C ILE A 34 0.91 5.13 -13.10
N SER A 35 -0.06 5.09 -12.18
CA SER A 35 -0.02 4.25 -10.99
C SER A 35 -1.26 3.38 -10.93
N ALA A 36 -1.14 2.23 -10.28
CA ALA A 36 -2.29 1.38 -9.99
C ALA A 36 -2.24 0.82 -8.56
N TYR A 37 -3.43 0.71 -7.98
CA TYR A 37 -3.68 0.15 -6.65
C TYR A 37 -4.39 -1.18 -6.83
N LEU A 38 -3.65 -2.27 -6.61
CA LEU A 38 -4.15 -3.63 -6.71
C LEU A 38 -4.36 -4.15 -5.29
N TYR A 39 -5.60 -4.28 -4.86
CA TYR A 39 -5.88 -4.58 -3.47
C TYR A 39 -6.98 -5.61 -3.34
N ALA A 40 -6.66 -6.69 -2.63
CA ALA A 40 -7.60 -7.71 -2.24
C ALA A 40 -7.88 -7.59 -0.75
N VAL A 41 -9.16 -7.58 -0.38
CA VAL A 41 -9.63 -7.63 1.00
C VAL A 41 -10.58 -8.82 1.14
N VAL A 42 -10.12 -9.90 1.75
CA VAL A 42 -10.86 -11.15 1.86
C VAL A 42 -11.30 -11.37 3.30
N ARG A 43 -12.59 -11.64 3.48
CA ARG A 43 -13.19 -12.08 4.75
C ARG A 43 -13.60 -13.55 4.60
N PRO A 44 -12.67 -14.50 4.82
CA PRO A 44 -12.91 -15.91 4.51
C PRO A 44 -14.06 -16.50 5.32
N VAL A 45 -14.18 -16.14 6.59
CA VAL A 45 -15.26 -16.59 7.49
C VAL A 45 -16.63 -16.07 7.03
N ALA A 46 -16.69 -14.84 6.53
CA ALA A 46 -17.92 -14.24 6.01
C ALA A 46 -18.24 -14.65 4.55
N GLY A 47 -17.30 -15.30 3.85
CA GLY A 47 -17.46 -15.71 2.46
C GLY A 47 -17.52 -14.53 1.47
N LEU A 48 -16.89 -13.40 1.80
CA LEU A 48 -16.94 -12.18 0.98
C LEU A 48 -15.55 -11.60 0.73
N ALA A 49 -15.41 -10.96 -0.43
CA ALA A 49 -14.25 -10.15 -0.77
C ALA A 49 -14.65 -8.70 -1.07
N ALA A 50 -13.67 -7.81 -1.01
CA ALA A 50 -13.73 -6.41 -1.37
C ALA A 50 -12.37 -5.98 -1.95
N GLY A 51 -12.30 -4.77 -2.48
CA GLY A 51 -11.12 -4.26 -3.19
C GLY A 51 -11.29 -4.37 -4.70
N GLY A 52 -10.18 -4.45 -5.42
CA GLY A 52 -10.16 -4.46 -6.88
C GLY A 52 -8.96 -3.73 -7.46
N VAL A 53 -9.20 -3.07 -8.59
CA VAL A 53 -8.17 -2.34 -9.34
C VAL A 53 -8.58 -0.88 -9.50
N ILE A 54 -7.67 0.03 -9.16
CA ILE A 54 -7.78 1.45 -9.46
C ILE A 54 -6.53 1.85 -10.24
N VAL A 55 -6.70 2.56 -11.36
CA VAL A 55 -5.61 3.08 -12.20
C VAL A 55 -5.80 4.58 -12.36
N TRP A 56 -4.73 5.36 -12.19
CA TRP A 56 -4.77 6.81 -12.31
C TRP A 56 -3.51 7.39 -12.95
N ASP A 57 -3.62 8.63 -13.42
CA ASP A 57 -2.52 9.40 -14.01
C ASP A 57 -2.30 10.74 -13.31
N ASP A 58 -1.50 11.62 -13.94
CA ASP A 58 -1.16 12.97 -13.44
C ASP A 58 -2.30 13.99 -13.45
N ARG A 59 -3.51 13.59 -13.86
CA ARG A 59 -4.71 14.44 -13.87
C ARG A 59 -5.72 14.02 -12.81
N THR A 60 -5.53 12.88 -12.16
CA THR A 60 -6.43 12.37 -11.14
C THR A 60 -6.21 13.07 -9.79
N ASP A 61 -7.32 13.33 -9.09
CA ASP A 61 -7.32 13.77 -7.69
C ASP A 61 -8.13 12.82 -6.81
N THR A 62 -9.28 12.37 -7.32
CA THR A 62 -10.21 11.48 -6.65
C THR A 62 -10.49 10.25 -7.48
N LEU A 63 -11.08 9.22 -6.86
CA LEU A 63 -11.53 8.02 -7.57
C LEU A 63 -12.42 8.31 -8.79
N PHE A 64 -13.19 9.40 -8.76
CA PHE A 64 -14.10 9.78 -9.85
C PHE A 64 -13.38 10.28 -11.10
N ASP A 65 -12.12 10.71 -10.95
CA ASP A 65 -11.27 11.21 -12.03
C ASP A 65 -10.19 10.17 -12.41
N ALA A 66 -10.31 8.94 -11.90
CA ALA A 66 -9.39 7.86 -12.19
C ALA A 66 -9.54 7.41 -13.66
N LEU A 67 -8.44 6.93 -14.26
CA LEU A 67 -8.48 6.33 -15.59
C LEU A 67 -9.34 5.07 -15.62
N PHE A 68 -9.31 4.31 -14.52
CA PHE A 68 -10.11 3.11 -14.36
C PHE A 68 -10.32 2.81 -12.87
N ALA A 69 -11.51 2.35 -12.51
CA ALA A 69 -11.78 1.83 -11.18
C ALA A 69 -12.88 0.75 -11.24
N ASP A 70 -12.51 -0.50 -10.94
CA ASP A 70 -13.45 -1.56 -10.55
C ASP A 70 -13.07 -1.98 -9.13
N TYR A 71 -13.61 -1.23 -8.17
CA TYR A 71 -13.30 -1.36 -6.75
C TYR A 71 -14.60 -1.59 -5.97
N ARG A 72 -14.79 -2.81 -5.45
CA ARG A 72 -16.06 -3.26 -4.88
C ARG A 72 -15.98 -3.46 -3.37
N TRP A 73 -17.10 -3.21 -2.69
CA TRP A 73 -17.20 -3.32 -1.24
C TRP A 73 -17.63 -4.69 -0.73
N ALA A 74 -18.28 -5.47 -1.59
CA ALA A 74 -18.71 -6.82 -1.30
C ALA A 74 -18.92 -7.56 -2.62
N GLU A 75 -18.22 -8.67 -2.79
CA GLU A 75 -18.43 -9.58 -3.89
C GLU A 75 -18.07 -11.02 -3.51
N PRO A 76 -18.65 -12.01 -4.20
CA PRO A 76 -18.18 -13.39 -4.10
C PRO A 76 -16.75 -13.50 -4.63
N PHE A 77 -16.02 -14.44 -4.07
CA PHE A 77 -14.73 -14.88 -4.59
C PHE A 77 -14.63 -16.40 -4.51
N GLU A 78 -13.78 -16.95 -5.37
CA GLU A 78 -13.40 -18.36 -5.35
C GLU A 78 -11.94 -18.46 -4.93
N HIS A 79 -11.57 -19.53 -4.24
CA HIS A 79 -10.17 -19.80 -3.94
C HIS A 79 -9.82 -21.29 -4.03
N THR A 80 -8.57 -21.58 -4.37
CA THR A 80 -8.03 -22.94 -4.43
C THR A 80 -6.83 -23.03 -3.50
N ALA A 81 -6.94 -23.89 -2.47
CA ALA A 81 -5.89 -24.14 -1.48
C ALA A 81 -5.30 -22.88 -0.80
N GLY A 82 -6.04 -21.77 -0.81
CA GLY A 82 -5.58 -20.47 -0.32
C GLY A 82 -4.44 -19.84 -1.13
N ARG A 83 -3.99 -20.48 -2.22
CA ARG A 83 -2.90 -20.03 -3.09
C ARG A 83 -3.39 -19.18 -4.24
N TYR A 84 -4.53 -19.56 -4.82
CA TYR A 84 -5.17 -18.83 -5.90
C TYR A 84 -6.52 -18.35 -5.42
N PHE A 85 -6.84 -17.08 -5.65
CA PHE A 85 -8.19 -16.57 -5.46
C PHE A 85 -8.58 -15.60 -6.57
N ARG A 86 -9.86 -15.67 -6.96
CA ARG A 86 -10.44 -14.87 -8.05
C ARG A 86 -11.74 -14.24 -7.59
N PHE A 87 -11.85 -12.94 -7.78
CA PHE A 87 -13.02 -12.14 -7.47
C PHE A 87 -13.94 -12.12 -8.69
N ARG A 88 -15.24 -11.92 -8.46
CA ARG A 88 -16.22 -11.81 -9.54
C ARG A 88 -15.94 -10.61 -10.47
N SER A 89 -15.32 -9.56 -9.95
CA SER A 89 -14.84 -8.38 -10.69
C SER A 89 -13.75 -8.68 -11.72
N GLY A 90 -13.10 -9.83 -11.64
CA GLY A 90 -12.04 -10.23 -12.56
C GLY A 90 -10.62 -10.10 -12.00
N LEU A 91 -10.46 -9.49 -10.81
CA LEU A 91 -9.19 -9.52 -10.07
C LEU A 91 -8.89 -10.95 -9.63
N SER A 92 -7.68 -11.43 -9.88
CA SER A 92 -7.17 -12.69 -9.34
C SER A 92 -5.73 -12.57 -8.89
N ILE A 93 -5.40 -13.26 -7.81
CA ILE A 93 -4.06 -13.35 -7.26
C ILE A 93 -3.68 -14.83 -7.13
N GLU A 94 -2.51 -15.17 -7.64
CA GLU A 94 -1.88 -16.48 -7.51
C GLU A 94 -0.57 -16.32 -6.75
N ILE A 95 -0.45 -16.93 -5.57
CA ILE A 95 0.81 -17.04 -4.83
C ILE A 95 1.61 -18.21 -5.43
N VAL A 96 2.43 -17.90 -6.44
CA VAL A 96 3.19 -18.89 -7.25
C VAL A 96 4.28 -19.56 -6.41
N ASP A 97 5.01 -18.77 -5.63
CA ASP A 97 5.97 -19.22 -4.63
C ASP A 97 5.84 -18.31 -3.39
N PRO A 98 5.34 -18.80 -2.25
CA PRO A 98 5.03 -17.93 -1.12
C PRO A 98 6.23 -17.10 -0.65
N MET A 99 6.00 -15.81 -0.44
CA MET A 99 7.02 -14.81 -0.11
C MET A 99 8.10 -14.60 -1.18
N ARG A 100 7.95 -15.16 -2.38
CA ARG A 100 8.92 -15.03 -3.48
C ARG A 100 8.29 -14.53 -4.76
N GLU A 101 7.14 -15.06 -5.14
CA GLU A 101 6.50 -14.76 -6.41
C GLU A 101 4.97 -14.81 -6.32
N SER A 102 4.33 -13.75 -6.79
CA SER A 102 2.87 -13.65 -6.89
C SER A 102 2.46 -13.10 -8.24
N ARG A 103 1.51 -13.74 -8.92
CA ARG A 103 0.92 -13.24 -10.17
C ARG A 103 -0.41 -12.58 -9.88
N ILE A 104 -0.59 -11.37 -10.39
CA ILE A 104 -1.80 -10.56 -10.23
C ILE A 104 -2.37 -10.27 -11.61
N ARG A 105 -3.64 -10.62 -11.79
CA ARG A 105 -4.36 -10.40 -13.05
C ARG A 105 -5.67 -9.69 -12.81
N TYR A 106 -6.05 -8.87 -13.77
CA TYR A 106 -7.39 -8.32 -13.88
C TYR A 106 -7.89 -8.55 -15.29
N ASP A 107 -8.96 -9.33 -15.41
CA ASP A 107 -9.59 -9.64 -16.68
C ASP A 107 -11.11 -9.71 -16.51
N ASN A 108 -11.78 -8.69 -17.04
CA ASN A 108 -13.22 -8.56 -17.07
C ASN A 108 -13.64 -8.16 -18.49
N PRO A 109 -14.40 -9.00 -19.22
CA PRO A 109 -14.76 -8.74 -20.60
C PRO A 109 -15.70 -7.53 -20.78
N ASP A 110 -16.35 -7.07 -19.71
CA ASP A 110 -17.20 -5.88 -19.73
C ASP A 110 -16.40 -4.57 -19.65
N ASN A 111 -15.07 -4.66 -19.44
CA ASN A 111 -14.19 -3.51 -19.28
C ASN A 111 -13.11 -3.47 -20.35
N ASP A 112 -12.72 -2.26 -20.71
CA ASP A 112 -11.61 -1.99 -21.63
C ASP A 112 -10.25 -1.95 -20.92
N THR A 113 -10.18 -2.42 -19.68
CA THR A 113 -8.96 -2.45 -18.86
C THR A 113 -8.60 -3.88 -18.50
N SER A 114 -7.32 -4.24 -18.64
CA SER A 114 -6.80 -5.57 -18.27
C SER A 114 -5.39 -5.46 -17.72
N LEU A 115 -5.02 -6.37 -16.81
CA LEU A 115 -3.71 -6.41 -16.16
C LEU A 115 -3.20 -7.84 -16.11
N ASP A 116 -1.91 -8.03 -16.37
CA ASP A 116 -1.19 -9.27 -16.08
C ASP A 116 0.23 -8.90 -15.64
N VAL A 117 0.48 -8.99 -14.34
CA VAL A 117 1.75 -8.64 -13.72
C VAL A 117 2.19 -9.69 -12.71
N THR A 118 3.49 -9.78 -12.50
CA THR A 118 4.11 -10.66 -11.52
C THR A 118 4.96 -9.82 -10.58
N PHE A 119 4.76 -10.00 -9.27
CA PHE A 119 5.64 -9.51 -8.23
C PHE A 119 6.73 -10.55 -7.98
N HIS A 120 7.99 -10.11 -8.00
CA HIS A 120 9.16 -10.88 -7.60
C HIS A 120 9.79 -10.25 -6.37
N ALA A 121 9.95 -11.01 -5.29
CA ALA A 121 10.59 -10.51 -4.08
C ALA A 121 12.08 -10.20 -4.35
N ALA A 122 12.52 -9.02 -3.90
CA ALA A 122 13.93 -8.61 -3.93
C ALA A 122 14.60 -8.74 -2.56
N ALA A 123 13.81 -8.89 -1.50
CA ALA A 123 14.26 -9.10 -0.14
C ALA A 123 13.26 -9.99 0.61
N ASP A 124 13.64 -10.47 1.79
CA ASP A 124 12.75 -11.23 2.66
C ASP A 124 11.50 -10.41 3.04
N ALA A 125 10.44 -11.09 3.46
CA ALA A 125 9.26 -10.46 4.03
C ALA A 125 9.55 -9.99 5.46
N HIS A 126 9.06 -8.82 5.85
CA HIS A 126 9.39 -8.24 7.15
C HIS A 126 8.17 -7.96 7.98
N SER A 127 8.13 -8.57 9.16
CA SER A 127 7.09 -8.28 10.15
C SER A 127 7.26 -6.89 10.73
N PRO A 128 6.16 -6.29 11.23
CA PRO A 128 6.23 -5.11 12.08
C PRO A 128 7.20 -5.28 13.24
N SER A 129 7.82 -4.17 13.67
CA SER A 129 8.70 -4.18 14.83
C SER A 129 7.96 -4.63 16.09
N LYS A 130 8.72 -4.96 17.13
CA LYS A 130 8.15 -5.24 18.46
C LYS A 130 7.26 -4.09 18.93
N ARG A 131 7.68 -2.84 18.70
CA ARG A 131 6.92 -1.64 19.09
C ARG A 131 5.56 -1.55 18.40
N ALA A 132 5.49 -1.90 17.13
CA ALA A 132 4.22 -1.95 16.40
C ALA A 132 3.32 -3.11 16.88
N LYS A 133 3.90 -4.28 17.14
CA LYS A 133 3.18 -5.43 17.72
C LYS A 133 2.60 -5.13 19.10
N ASP A 134 3.33 -4.40 19.93
CA ASP A 134 2.87 -3.95 21.26
C ASP A 134 1.71 -2.95 21.13
N LYS A 135 1.62 -2.20 20.02
CA LYS A 135 0.46 -1.36 19.67
C LYS A 135 -0.71 -2.14 19.05
N GLY A 136 -0.60 -3.46 18.92
CA GLY A 136 -1.67 -4.33 18.42
C GLY A 136 -1.63 -4.65 16.93
N ILE A 137 -0.57 -4.23 16.22
CA ILE A 137 -0.35 -4.55 14.81
C ILE A 137 0.22 -5.97 14.74
N ARG A 138 -0.65 -6.95 14.52
CA ARG A 138 -0.32 -8.37 14.45
C ARG A 138 -0.81 -8.92 13.11
N GLY A 139 -0.11 -9.94 12.60
CA GLY A 139 -0.42 -10.55 11.32
C GLY A 139 -0.20 -9.58 10.17
N HIS A 140 1.05 -9.25 9.91
CA HIS A 140 1.41 -8.25 8.91
C HIS A 140 2.84 -8.51 8.44
N PHE A 141 3.11 -8.30 7.15
CA PHE A 141 4.44 -8.08 6.66
C PHE A 141 4.47 -7.16 5.44
N ASP A 142 5.63 -6.55 5.25
CA ASP A 142 5.93 -5.70 4.11
C ASP A 142 7.15 -6.25 3.39
N GLN A 143 7.13 -6.22 2.05
CA GLN A 143 8.16 -6.89 1.26
C GLN A 143 8.54 -6.09 0.00
N PRO A 144 9.79 -5.62 -0.09
CA PRO A 144 10.33 -5.06 -1.31
C PRO A 144 10.45 -6.10 -2.42
N GLY A 145 10.24 -5.63 -3.64
CA GLY A 145 10.36 -6.45 -4.83
C GLY A 145 10.25 -5.62 -6.10
N VAL A 146 10.02 -6.32 -7.20
CA VAL A 146 9.81 -5.73 -8.52
C VAL A 146 8.49 -6.25 -9.05
N ILE A 147 7.65 -5.36 -9.58
CA ILE A 147 6.48 -5.74 -10.37
C ILE A 147 6.81 -5.63 -11.86
N GLN A 148 6.57 -6.72 -12.59
CA GLN A 148 6.83 -6.83 -14.02
C GLN A 148 5.60 -7.33 -14.77
N GLY A 149 5.34 -6.78 -15.96
CA GLY A 149 4.26 -7.26 -16.83
C GLY A 149 3.61 -6.15 -17.63
N SER A 150 2.29 -6.21 -17.78
CA SER A 150 1.55 -5.24 -18.59
C SER A 150 0.22 -4.81 -17.99
N LEU A 151 -0.12 -3.56 -18.23
CA LEU A 151 -1.40 -2.94 -17.94
C LEU A 151 -1.95 -2.34 -19.23
N ARG A 152 -3.20 -2.65 -19.56
CA ARG A 152 -3.94 -2.04 -20.66
C ARG A 152 -5.09 -1.22 -20.09
N VAL A 153 -5.24 0.02 -20.54
CA VAL A 153 -6.38 0.89 -20.24
C VAL A 153 -6.86 1.50 -21.56
N GLY A 154 -8.08 1.15 -21.97
CA GLY A 154 -8.57 1.44 -23.32
C GLY A 154 -7.66 0.83 -24.38
N ASP A 155 -7.19 1.68 -25.29
CA ASP A 155 -6.25 1.31 -26.38
C ASP A 155 -4.77 1.38 -25.96
N ARG A 156 -4.48 1.88 -24.76
CA ARG A 156 -3.10 2.09 -24.30
C ARG A 156 -2.59 0.86 -23.57
N VAL A 157 -1.45 0.33 -24.00
CA VAL A 157 -0.69 -0.71 -23.29
C VAL A 157 0.55 -0.07 -22.65
N VAL A 158 0.76 -0.38 -21.37
CA VAL A 158 1.90 0.06 -20.57
C VAL A 158 2.65 -1.18 -20.13
N LEU A 159 3.93 -1.25 -20.48
CA LEU A 159 4.84 -2.23 -19.90
C LEU A 159 5.32 -1.72 -18.55
N VAL A 160 5.35 -2.62 -17.60
CA VAL A 160 5.68 -2.33 -16.21
C VAL A 160 6.91 -3.14 -15.85
N ASP A 161 7.90 -2.47 -15.30
CA ASP A 161 9.10 -3.03 -14.69
C ASP A 161 9.56 -2.03 -13.64
N SER A 162 9.01 -2.14 -12.43
CA SER A 162 9.22 -1.13 -11.38
C SER A 162 9.48 -1.77 -10.03
N PRO A 163 10.50 -1.28 -9.29
CA PRO A 163 10.62 -1.53 -7.87
C PRO A 163 9.34 -1.13 -7.12
N THR A 164 9.01 -1.89 -6.08
CA THR A 164 7.82 -1.66 -5.26
C THR A 164 7.99 -2.28 -3.87
N VAL A 165 7.08 -1.96 -2.96
CA VAL A 165 6.94 -2.61 -1.65
C VAL A 165 5.50 -3.06 -1.51
N ARG A 166 5.27 -4.37 -1.42
CA ARG A 166 3.95 -4.95 -1.19
C ARG A 166 3.65 -5.05 0.31
N ASP A 167 2.36 -5.14 0.63
CA ASP A 167 1.84 -5.40 1.98
C ASP A 167 0.99 -6.66 1.98
N ARG A 168 1.09 -7.38 3.09
CA ARG A 168 0.22 -8.50 3.44
C ARG A 168 -0.18 -8.35 4.89
N SER A 169 -1.47 -8.44 5.19
CA SER A 169 -1.91 -8.41 6.58
C SER A 169 -3.18 -9.20 6.86
N TRP A 170 -3.30 -9.76 8.06
CA TRP A 170 -4.38 -10.64 8.49
C TRP A 170 -4.72 -10.41 9.95
N GLY A 171 -6.01 -10.47 10.27
CA GLY A 171 -6.46 -10.36 11.64
C GLY A 171 -7.92 -9.93 11.76
N SER A 172 -8.40 -9.92 13.01
CA SER A 172 -9.72 -9.39 13.35
C SER A 172 -9.81 -7.90 13.01
N ARG A 173 -10.74 -7.51 12.13
CA ARG A 173 -10.98 -6.12 11.71
C ARG A 173 -12.47 -5.78 11.79
N PRO A 174 -13.00 -5.46 12.97
CA PRO A 174 -14.39 -5.05 13.12
C PRO A 174 -14.65 -3.73 12.38
N ASP A 175 -15.81 -3.64 11.72
CA ASP A 175 -16.21 -2.45 10.94
C ASP A 175 -16.44 -1.21 11.81
N ALA A 176 -16.64 -1.39 13.12
CA ALA A 176 -16.87 -0.32 14.07
C ALA A 176 -15.99 -0.45 15.31
N GLY A 177 -15.77 0.69 15.98
CA GLY A 177 -15.27 0.75 17.34
C GLY A 177 -13.75 0.73 17.52
N LYS A 178 -12.97 0.17 16.59
CA LYS A 178 -11.51 0.08 16.74
C LYS A 178 -10.71 0.80 15.66
N ARG A 179 -9.97 1.83 16.09
CA ARG A 179 -9.03 2.59 15.25
C ARG A 179 -7.61 2.09 15.45
N TRP A 180 -7.31 0.92 14.89
CA TRP A 180 -6.04 0.19 15.07
C TRP A 180 -4.79 1.04 14.81
N TRP A 181 -4.91 2.04 13.95
CA TRP A 181 -3.83 2.90 13.48
C TRP A 181 -3.97 4.37 13.91
N GLY A 182 -4.82 4.66 14.91
CA GLY A 182 -5.17 6.04 15.28
C GLY A 182 -5.96 6.76 14.18
N ASP A 183 -6.18 8.07 14.33
CA ASP A 183 -7.08 8.86 13.47
C ASP A 183 -6.53 9.19 12.08
N ARG A 184 -5.21 9.15 11.96
CA ARG A 184 -4.48 9.36 10.71
C ARG A 184 -3.13 8.64 10.81
N ILE A 185 -2.72 8.02 9.70
CA ILE A 185 -1.44 7.33 9.58
C ILE A 185 -0.77 7.70 8.26
N GLY A 186 0.53 7.98 8.32
CA GLY A 186 1.37 8.07 7.14
C GLY A 186 2.04 6.72 6.90
N TYR A 187 1.87 6.17 5.71
CA TYR A 187 2.50 4.92 5.29
C TYR A 187 3.29 5.20 4.01
N THR A 188 4.61 5.28 4.15
CA THR A 188 5.50 5.85 3.12
C THR A 188 6.54 4.81 2.71
N THR A 189 6.61 4.49 1.42
CA THR A 189 7.51 3.48 0.87
C THR A 189 8.41 4.06 -0.22
N GLY A 190 9.58 3.45 -0.36
CA GLY A 190 10.45 3.66 -1.51
C GLY A 190 11.26 2.42 -1.80
N ALA A 191 11.53 2.16 -3.07
CA ALA A 191 12.33 1.05 -3.56
C ALA A 191 13.16 1.50 -4.77
N GLY A 192 14.40 1.04 -4.81
CA GLY A 192 15.34 1.09 -5.92
C GLY A 192 15.94 -0.30 -6.14
N VAL A 193 17.07 -0.38 -6.86
CA VAL A 193 17.69 -1.67 -7.20
C VAL A 193 18.23 -2.40 -5.97
N GLU A 194 18.97 -1.70 -5.12
CA GLU A 194 19.63 -2.27 -3.93
C GLU A 194 19.18 -1.60 -2.63
N PHE A 195 18.05 -0.91 -2.67
CA PHE A 195 17.60 -0.09 -1.55
C PHE A 195 16.07 -0.11 -1.45
N ALA A 196 15.54 -0.26 -0.25
CA ALA A 196 14.14 -0.02 0.00
C ALA A 196 13.91 0.50 1.41
N PHE A 197 12.80 1.19 1.62
CA PHE A 197 12.37 1.58 2.95
C PHE A 197 10.85 1.56 3.07
N LEU A 198 10.41 1.43 4.31
CA LEU A 198 9.06 1.71 4.75
C LEU A 198 9.17 2.59 5.99
N ALA A 199 8.38 3.66 6.06
CA ALA A 199 8.24 4.48 7.24
C ALA A 199 6.75 4.62 7.59
N VAL A 200 6.39 4.15 8.78
CA VAL A 200 5.03 4.26 9.31
C VAL A 200 5.01 5.31 10.41
N SER A 201 4.13 6.29 10.28
CA SER A 201 4.15 7.50 11.09
C SER A 201 2.79 7.91 11.64
N HIS A 202 2.80 8.52 12.83
CA HIS A 202 1.62 9.15 13.43
C HIS A 202 1.80 10.68 13.46
N PRO A 203 0.76 11.47 13.12
CA PRO A 203 0.86 12.91 13.10
C PRO A 203 1.04 13.50 14.50
N ASN A 204 1.95 14.45 14.60
CA ASN A 204 2.07 15.39 15.72
C ASN A 204 1.35 16.71 15.40
N SER A 205 1.36 17.09 14.13
CA SER A 205 0.64 18.21 13.55
C SER A 205 0.09 17.78 12.19
N ILE A 206 -0.52 18.72 11.48
CA ILE A 206 -0.99 18.47 10.12
C ILE A 206 0.16 18.14 9.15
N ASP A 207 1.30 18.77 9.33
CA ASP A 207 2.44 18.71 8.42
C ASP A 207 3.63 17.91 8.98
N ARG A 208 3.57 17.46 10.23
CA ARG A 208 4.66 16.72 10.86
C ARG A 208 4.16 15.49 11.59
N ALA A 209 4.87 14.38 11.42
CA ALA A 209 4.57 13.10 12.03
C ALA A 209 5.84 12.44 12.57
N ASP A 210 5.72 11.68 13.65
CA ASP A 210 6.81 10.83 14.16
C ASP A 210 6.70 9.44 13.54
N VAL A 211 7.82 8.96 12.99
CA VAL A 211 7.97 7.60 12.49
C VAL A 211 8.18 6.68 13.68
N PHE A 212 7.30 5.68 13.81
CA PHE A 212 7.32 4.74 14.94
C PHE A 212 7.59 3.30 14.55
N ASP A 213 7.50 2.97 13.26
CA ASP A 213 7.76 1.65 12.72
C ASP A 213 8.22 1.73 11.27
N GLY A 214 8.75 0.63 10.76
CA GLY A 214 9.26 0.50 9.40
C GLY A 214 10.69 0.00 9.38
N PHE A 215 11.33 0.13 8.23
CA PHE A 215 12.65 -0.42 7.99
C PHE A 215 13.43 0.34 6.92
N ILE A 216 14.74 0.10 6.90
CA ILE A 216 15.65 0.42 5.82
C ILE A 216 16.31 -0.88 5.36
N ASP A 217 16.23 -1.19 4.07
CA ASP A 217 16.85 -2.32 3.41
C ASP A 217 17.97 -1.82 2.49
N ARG A 218 19.17 -2.38 2.64
CA ARG A 218 20.33 -2.12 1.78
C ARG A 218 20.87 -3.46 1.29
N GLY A 219 20.63 -3.77 0.02
CA GLY A 219 21.06 -5.00 -0.62
C GLY A 219 20.60 -6.27 0.12
N GLY A 220 19.37 -6.28 0.65
CA GLY A 220 18.81 -7.39 1.42
C GLY A 220 19.22 -7.41 2.90
N THR A 221 20.08 -6.50 3.34
CA THR A 221 20.38 -6.30 4.76
C THR A 221 19.42 -5.26 5.31
N ARG A 222 18.56 -5.68 6.24
CA ARG A 222 17.54 -4.80 6.82
C ARG A 222 17.81 -4.39 8.25
N SER A 223 17.64 -3.10 8.50
CA SER A 223 17.67 -2.51 9.83
C SER A 223 16.30 -1.88 10.15
N PRO A 224 15.63 -2.27 11.25
CA PRO A 224 14.39 -1.63 11.68
C PRO A 224 14.60 -0.15 11.98
N ILE A 225 13.58 0.67 11.73
CA ILE A 225 13.64 2.10 12.10
C ILE A 225 13.39 2.23 13.61
N ARG A 226 14.37 2.80 14.31
CA ARG A 226 14.30 3.09 15.74
C ARG A 226 13.43 4.33 16.01
N ARG A 227 13.66 5.37 15.21
CA ARG A 227 12.96 6.66 15.29
C ARG A 227 13.07 7.41 13.97
N GLY A 228 12.17 8.36 13.75
CA GLY A 228 12.31 9.31 12.66
C GLY A 228 11.20 10.32 12.63
N THR A 229 11.26 11.23 11.67
CA THR A 229 10.24 12.25 11.42
C THR A 229 9.84 12.23 9.95
N ARG A 230 8.55 12.40 9.70
CA ARG A 230 7.98 12.66 8.37
C ARG A 230 7.45 14.09 8.34
N GLN A 231 7.98 14.90 7.45
CA GLN A 231 7.57 16.29 7.23
C GLN A 231 6.88 16.38 5.87
N LEU A 232 5.73 17.07 5.85
CA LEU A 232 4.92 17.31 4.66
C LEU A 232 4.97 18.78 4.30
N TYR A 233 5.04 19.04 3.00
CA TYR A 233 4.98 20.37 2.42
C TYR A 233 3.75 20.45 1.54
N TYR A 234 2.85 21.37 1.86
CA TYR A 234 1.59 21.55 1.17
C TYR A 234 1.68 22.70 0.16
N ARG A 235 1.05 22.49 -0.99
CA ARG A 235 0.72 23.54 -1.96
C ARG A 235 -0.34 24.48 -1.38
N VAL A 236 -0.50 25.63 -2.03
CA VAL A 236 -1.57 26.59 -1.70
C VAL A 236 -2.96 25.98 -1.83
N ASP A 237 -3.15 25.04 -2.76
CA ASP A 237 -4.41 24.30 -2.94
C ASP A 237 -4.63 23.16 -1.93
N GLY A 238 -3.77 23.06 -0.91
CA GLY A 238 -3.93 22.11 0.21
C GLY A 238 -3.43 20.69 -0.10
N ARG A 239 -2.87 20.45 -1.28
CA ARG A 239 -2.31 19.16 -1.68
C ARG A 239 -0.88 19.00 -1.17
N ILE A 240 -0.48 17.78 -0.84
CA ILE A 240 0.92 17.50 -0.51
C ILE A 240 1.73 17.58 -1.81
N ASP A 241 2.82 18.34 -1.78
CA ASP A 241 3.76 18.54 -2.89
C ASP A 241 5.04 17.72 -2.71
N ARG A 242 5.53 17.73 -1.47
CA ARG A 242 6.82 17.18 -1.09
C ARG A 242 6.72 16.57 0.30
N VAL A 243 7.48 15.52 0.50
CA VAL A 243 7.63 14.81 1.77
C VAL A 243 9.12 14.65 2.06
N GLU A 244 9.51 14.83 3.30
CA GLU A 244 10.88 14.59 3.76
C GLU A 244 10.85 13.62 4.94
N LEU A 245 11.76 12.66 4.94
CA LEU A 245 11.97 11.70 6.01
C LEU A 245 13.37 11.88 6.59
N ALA A 246 13.47 11.98 7.91
CA ALA A 246 14.73 11.84 8.64
C ALA A 246 14.59 10.64 9.57
N LEU A 247 15.34 9.57 9.28
CA LEU A 247 15.20 8.26 9.89
C LEU A 247 16.51 7.87 10.56
N VAL A 248 16.39 7.12 11.67
CA VAL A 248 17.52 6.47 12.35
C VAL A 248 17.16 5.01 12.54
N ASP A 249 17.98 4.11 12.03
CA ASP A 249 17.80 2.67 12.24
C ASP A 249 18.28 2.22 13.64
N ASP A 250 18.05 0.95 13.97
CA ASP A 250 18.46 0.36 15.26
C ASP A 250 19.99 0.27 15.43
N ASP A 251 20.75 0.30 14.33
CA ASP A 251 22.21 0.35 14.33
C ASP A 251 22.76 1.78 14.52
N GLY A 252 21.87 2.78 14.49
CA GLY A 252 22.18 4.19 14.71
C GLY A 252 22.59 4.93 13.44
N HIS A 253 22.40 4.34 12.25
CA HIS A 253 22.66 5.03 10.99
C HIS A 253 21.53 6.00 10.66
N ASP A 254 21.92 7.21 10.29
CA ASP A 254 21.00 8.22 9.78
C ASP A 254 20.68 7.97 8.30
N LEU A 255 19.44 8.22 7.93
CA LEU A 255 18.99 8.26 6.54
C LEU A 255 18.07 9.46 6.36
N HIS A 256 18.37 10.28 5.37
CA HIS A 256 17.52 11.39 4.97
C HIS A 256 17.03 11.17 3.54
N VAL A 257 15.73 11.37 3.35
CA VAL A 257 15.03 11.08 2.10
C VAL A 257 14.13 12.24 1.75
N GLN A 258 14.21 12.72 0.51
CA GLN A 258 13.37 13.79 -0.02
C GLN A 258 12.53 13.25 -1.18
N GLY A 259 11.22 13.44 -1.11
CA GLY A 259 10.27 12.92 -2.08
C GLY A 259 9.44 14.00 -2.72
N THR A 260 9.32 13.98 -4.04
CA THR A 260 8.41 14.84 -4.80
C THR A 260 7.19 14.03 -5.24
N MET A 261 6.00 14.51 -4.88
CA MET A 261 4.73 13.92 -5.28
C MET A 261 4.56 14.06 -6.79
N GLN A 262 4.23 12.97 -7.48
CA GLN A 262 4.06 12.95 -8.93
C GLN A 262 2.58 13.02 -9.32
N HIS A 263 1.83 11.98 -8.95
CA HIS A 263 0.41 11.85 -9.24
C HIS A 263 -0.28 11.03 -8.16
N ARG A 264 -1.57 11.29 -7.95
CA ARG A 264 -2.30 10.77 -6.78
C ARG A 264 -3.72 10.34 -7.09
N CYS A 265 -4.28 9.56 -6.17
CA CYS A 265 -5.71 9.28 -6.13
C CYS A 265 -6.19 9.25 -4.68
N THR A 266 -7.28 9.96 -4.41
CA THR A 266 -7.97 9.95 -3.11
C THR A 266 -9.22 9.10 -3.19
N PHE A 267 -9.30 8.07 -2.35
CA PHE A 267 -10.40 7.11 -2.36
C PHE A 267 -10.57 6.47 -0.98
N GLN A 268 -11.58 5.61 -0.82
CA GLN A 268 -11.74 4.80 0.38
C GLN A 268 -11.08 3.43 0.13
N SER A 269 -10.01 3.12 0.88
CA SER A 269 -9.34 1.81 0.78
C SER A 269 -10.11 0.71 1.52
N ILE A 270 -10.72 1.06 2.65
CA ILE A 270 -11.77 0.25 3.31
C ILE A 270 -12.93 1.18 3.70
N PRO A 271 -14.14 0.67 4.03
CA PRO A 271 -15.31 1.52 4.26
C PRO A 271 -15.16 2.63 5.31
N ALA A 272 -14.20 2.51 6.22
CA ALA A 272 -13.96 3.48 7.28
C ALA A 272 -12.68 4.33 7.10
N MET A 273 -11.84 4.02 6.11
CA MET A 273 -10.57 4.70 5.84
C MET A 273 -10.64 5.44 4.50
N MET A 274 -10.32 6.73 4.52
CA MET A 274 -10.00 7.50 3.32
C MET A 274 -8.48 7.55 3.18
N THR A 275 -7.97 7.24 2.00
CA THR A 275 -6.54 7.26 1.71
C THR A 275 -6.30 8.19 0.53
N THR A 276 -5.32 9.09 0.65
CA THR A 276 -4.69 9.73 -0.50
C THR A 276 -3.40 8.97 -0.79
N VAL A 277 -3.34 8.28 -1.93
CA VAL A 277 -2.12 7.59 -2.38
C VAL A 277 -1.44 8.45 -3.42
N SER A 278 -0.19 8.82 -3.20
CA SER A 278 0.62 9.60 -4.15
C SER A 278 1.86 8.83 -4.54
N MET A 279 2.11 8.65 -5.84
CA MET A 279 3.41 8.16 -6.32
C MET A 279 4.47 9.21 -6.02
N VAL A 280 5.62 8.76 -5.52
CA VAL A 280 6.73 9.62 -5.13
C VAL A 280 8.01 9.18 -5.81
N THR A 281 8.73 10.15 -6.36
CA THR A 281 10.14 9.99 -6.74
C THR A 281 11.01 10.48 -5.60
N TRP A 282 11.94 9.66 -5.16
CA TRP A 282 12.79 9.91 -4.01
C TRP A 282 14.23 10.24 -4.43
N SER A 283 14.81 11.21 -3.74
CA SER A 283 16.26 11.38 -3.59
C SER A 283 16.64 10.87 -2.20
N VAL A 284 17.54 9.91 -2.15
CA VAL A 284 17.95 9.21 -0.93
C VAL A 284 19.43 9.51 -0.70
N ASP A 285 19.76 10.09 0.45
CA ASP A 285 21.13 10.46 0.78
C ASP A 285 22.01 9.22 0.84
N GLY A 286 23.05 9.19 0.00
CA GLY A 286 23.99 8.06 -0.11
C GLY A 286 23.54 6.90 -1.00
N GLU A 287 22.25 6.78 -1.31
CA GLU A 287 21.68 5.64 -2.08
C GLU A 287 21.16 6.03 -3.47
N GLY A 288 21.00 7.33 -3.76
CA GLY A 288 20.62 7.83 -5.08
C GLY A 288 19.10 8.00 -5.24
N ARG A 289 18.50 7.37 -6.26
CA ARG A 289 17.08 7.54 -6.60
C ARG A 289 16.27 6.30 -6.27
N ALA A 290 15.06 6.49 -5.77
CA ALA A 290 14.08 5.44 -5.56
C ALA A 290 12.70 5.89 -6.02
N ILE A 291 11.78 4.93 -6.16
CA ILE A 291 10.36 5.16 -6.42
C ILE A 291 9.52 4.47 -5.35
N GLY A 292 8.41 5.08 -4.98
CA GLY A 292 7.40 4.39 -4.20
C GLY A 292 6.19 5.28 -4.06
N GLU A 293 5.62 5.28 -2.87
CA GLU A 293 4.44 6.10 -2.60
C GLU A 293 4.41 6.65 -1.18
N ASP A 294 3.57 7.65 -1.01
CA ASP A 294 3.17 8.16 0.28
C ASP A 294 1.64 8.04 0.38
N GLN A 295 1.18 7.24 1.35
CA GLN A 295 -0.23 7.16 1.72
C GLN A 295 -0.49 8.07 2.91
N ASP A 296 -1.39 9.03 2.73
CA ASP A 296 -1.99 9.80 3.82
C ASP A 296 -3.37 9.22 4.13
N VAL A 297 -3.42 8.36 5.14
CA VAL A 297 -4.60 7.58 5.50
C VAL A 297 -5.31 8.24 6.68
N TRP A 298 -6.61 8.40 6.58
CA TRP A 298 -7.45 9.05 7.57
C TRP A 298 -8.67 8.20 7.89
N TRP A 299 -9.09 8.20 9.15
CA TRP A 299 -10.48 7.86 9.43
C TRP A 299 -11.37 8.98 8.90
N GLN A 300 -12.47 8.60 8.24
CA GLN A 300 -13.30 9.57 7.50
C GLN A 300 -13.81 10.73 8.35
N HIS A 301 -14.18 10.46 9.61
CA HIS A 301 -14.65 11.50 10.51
C HIS A 301 -13.52 12.51 10.84
N SER A 302 -12.29 12.04 11.06
CA SER A 302 -11.11 12.88 11.28
C SER A 302 -10.79 13.71 10.04
N TRP A 303 -10.86 13.10 8.84
CA TRP A 303 -10.72 13.83 7.59
C TRP A 303 -11.78 14.92 7.43
N ARG A 304 -13.06 14.62 7.70
CA ARG A 304 -14.14 15.61 7.60
C ARG A 304 -13.94 16.79 8.54
N GLN A 305 -13.48 16.53 9.77
CA GLN A 305 -13.14 17.60 10.73
C GLN A 305 -11.98 18.45 10.21
N PHE A 306 -10.94 17.79 9.71
CA PHE A 306 -9.77 18.45 9.13
C PHE A 306 -10.13 19.31 7.90
N ALA A 307 -10.85 18.76 6.93
CA ALA A 307 -11.24 19.47 5.71
C ALA A 307 -12.09 20.73 6.03
N ARG A 308 -12.97 20.63 7.03
CA ARG A 308 -13.78 21.77 7.50
C ARG A 308 -12.96 22.82 8.26
N SER A 309 -11.93 22.43 9.01
CA SER A 309 -11.07 23.38 9.73
C SER A 309 -10.13 24.15 8.79
N ARG A 310 -9.84 23.60 7.60
CA ARG A 310 -8.99 24.24 6.58
C ARG A 310 -9.72 25.13 5.57
N ALA A 311 -11.05 25.25 5.64
CA ALA A 311 -11.85 26.02 4.68
C ALA A 311 -11.48 25.72 3.20
N LEU A 312 -11.49 24.43 2.84
CA LEU A 312 -11.44 23.94 1.45
C LEU A 312 -12.86 23.60 0.91
N LEU A 313 -13.90 24.24 1.43
CA LEU A 313 -15.28 24.17 0.94
C LEU A 313 -15.79 25.57 0.65
#